data_AF-A0AB36GJJ7-F1
#
_entry.id   AF-A0AB36GJJ7-F1
#
_cell.length_a   1.000
_cell.length_b   1.000
_cell.length_c   1.000
_cell.angle_alpha   90.00
_cell.angle_beta   90.00
_cell.angle_gamma   90.00
#
_symmetry.space_group_name_H-M   'P 1'
#
loop_
_entity.id
_entity.type
_entity.pdbx_description
1 polymer ?
#
loop_
_entity_poly.entity_id
_entity_poly.type
_entity_poly.pdbx_seq_one_letter_code
_entity_poly.pdbx_strand_id
1 'polypeptide(L)'
;MTTGDENTLNTSRQERYLKAVELLDSAHSYTRLGAVHALVALADEYLTDESLLAEEKRTEGQRIVDVLCAYIRAPFELTSHYYELTKEEPTGFYADSPEKFSTDRSAFREEAHIRQTLIEKISDRMRWSLAGGVAEFPRGYPEHDCVVPGSWSGFTYDFSGSVFFYPVDFVRTFWGETANFAGCTYFSRVQFSGSFFAQGALLCRSNYHEDTAFNGSYYAGDADFSGSLYHGANDFMGSAYGETASFKGSVFDGWAGFTDSSYSGSADFSASMYRAGCDFSSSHYRQQAIFENSFYGGAAIFHQSVYRGNADFGFSVYADQSDFSGSSYCGMVRYLGSIYAQTVDAGACDYAQEPLFVSGTNEDDVASIFGSDQNTFAGVEAEASGLPLGCWFMSSAEVEYLAEHEQELSQILEEMRQTGDAGERKELRGRLRNFLTDVLVWRDSATQVGEGLADRPMSAPDTPSSGDTEAAWDAWFWEHMTPETP
;
A
#
# COMPACT_ATOMS: atom_id res chain seq x y z
N MET A 1 -39.82 20.66 23.95
CA MET A 1 -40.75 19.51 23.90
C MET A 1 -41.06 19.09 25.32
N THR A 2 -42.20 18.45 25.58
CA THR A 2 -42.45 17.90 26.93
C THR A 2 -41.72 16.56 27.07
N THR A 3 -41.39 16.12 28.28
CA THR A 3 -40.70 14.84 28.53
C THR A 3 -41.46 13.61 27.98
N GLY A 4 -42.76 13.73 27.71
CA GLY A 4 -43.56 12.71 27.03
C GLY A 4 -43.33 12.65 25.51
N ASP A 5 -43.02 13.78 24.87
CA ASP A 5 -42.78 13.86 23.42
C ASP A 5 -41.38 13.30 23.05
N GLU A 6 -40.37 13.57 23.89
CA GLU A 6 -38.99 13.06 23.72
C GLU A 6 -38.93 11.52 23.80
N ASN A 7 -39.61 10.92 24.79
CA ASN A 7 -39.70 9.47 24.91
C ASN A 7 -40.40 8.82 23.71
N THR A 8 -41.40 9.50 23.15
CA THR A 8 -42.14 8.99 21.98
C THR A 8 -41.27 9.06 20.71
N LEU A 9 -40.51 10.14 20.52
CA LEU A 9 -39.58 10.29 19.40
C LEU A 9 -38.45 9.26 19.45
N ASN A 10 -37.82 9.07 20.61
CA ASN A 10 -36.76 8.07 20.79
C ASN A 10 -37.27 6.65 20.52
N THR A 11 -38.49 6.32 20.98
CA THR A 11 -39.12 5.03 20.68
C THR A 11 -39.32 4.86 19.17
N SER A 12 -39.80 5.89 18.47
CA SER A 12 -39.99 5.86 17.02
C SER A 12 -38.68 5.69 16.24
N ARG A 13 -37.60 6.36 16.68
CA ARG A 13 -36.25 6.18 16.09
C ARG A 13 -35.74 4.76 16.26
N GLN A 14 -35.88 4.20 17.46
CA GLN A 14 -35.46 2.83 17.75
C GLN A 14 -36.25 1.79 16.93
N GLU A 15 -37.55 1.99 16.73
CA GLU A 15 -38.38 1.13 15.86
C GLU A 15 -37.93 1.20 14.39
N ARG A 16 -37.69 2.42 13.86
CA ARG A 16 -37.18 2.61 12.49
C ARG A 16 -35.80 1.99 12.31
N TYR A 17 -34.91 2.16 13.29
CA TYR A 17 -33.61 1.51 13.31
C TYR A 17 -33.74 -0.01 13.19
N LEU A 18 -34.47 -0.65 14.13
CA LEU A 18 -34.62 -2.10 14.15
C LEU A 18 -35.24 -2.63 12.86
N LYS A 19 -36.24 -1.91 12.32
CA LYS A 19 -36.87 -2.32 11.07
C LYS A 19 -35.91 -2.22 9.88
N ALA A 20 -35.11 -1.15 9.79
CA ALA A 20 -34.14 -1.01 8.72
C ALA A 20 -33.04 -2.08 8.81
N VAL A 21 -32.54 -2.39 10.02
CA VAL A 21 -31.57 -3.48 10.22
C VAL A 21 -32.13 -4.83 9.77
N GLU A 22 -33.38 -5.16 10.11
CA GLU A 22 -34.04 -6.39 9.64
C GLU A 22 -34.11 -6.46 8.11
N LEU A 23 -34.38 -5.32 7.45
CA LEU A 23 -34.56 -5.25 6.00
C LEU A 23 -33.23 -5.34 5.21
N LEU A 24 -32.07 -5.18 5.86
CA LEU A 24 -30.76 -5.42 5.23
C LEU A 24 -30.55 -6.89 4.86
N ASP A 25 -31.22 -7.84 5.53
CA ASP A 25 -31.15 -9.27 5.23
C ASP A 25 -32.23 -9.73 4.22
N SER A 26 -32.93 -8.77 3.60
CA SER A 26 -33.97 -9.12 2.61
C SER A 26 -33.37 -9.79 1.39
N ALA A 27 -34.05 -10.82 0.86
CA ALA A 27 -33.70 -11.43 -0.42
C ALA A 27 -33.85 -10.46 -1.60
N HIS A 28 -34.59 -9.35 -1.44
CA HIS A 28 -34.85 -8.38 -2.50
C HIS A 28 -33.89 -7.19 -2.40
N SER A 29 -33.09 -6.98 -3.45
CA SER A 29 -32.09 -5.90 -3.54
C SER A 29 -32.68 -4.50 -3.30
N TYR A 30 -33.84 -4.19 -3.89
CA TYR A 30 -34.51 -2.90 -3.68
C TYR A 30 -34.93 -2.66 -2.22
N THR A 31 -35.22 -3.73 -1.47
CA THR A 31 -35.56 -3.63 -0.04
C THR A 31 -34.32 -3.35 0.80
N ARG A 32 -33.20 -4.03 0.50
CA ARG A 32 -31.90 -3.75 1.13
C ARG A 32 -31.42 -2.33 0.85
N LEU A 33 -31.58 -1.85 -0.39
CA LEU A 33 -31.26 -0.46 -0.75
C LEU A 33 -32.11 0.55 0.03
N GLY A 34 -33.42 0.28 0.16
CA GLY A 34 -34.32 1.12 0.98
C GLY A 34 -33.90 1.15 2.45
N ALA A 35 -33.45 0.02 3.00
CA ALA A 35 -32.92 -0.06 4.36
C ALA A 35 -31.65 0.76 4.56
N VAL A 36 -30.71 0.70 3.61
CA VAL A 36 -29.50 1.56 3.60
C VAL A 36 -29.89 3.04 3.66
N HIS A 37 -30.81 3.49 2.80
CA HIS A 37 -31.26 4.89 2.82
C HIS A 37 -31.93 5.26 4.13
N ALA A 38 -32.74 4.38 4.71
CA ALA A 38 -33.41 4.62 5.99
C ALA A 38 -32.41 4.77 7.15
N LEU A 39 -31.38 3.93 7.21
CA LEU A 39 -30.32 4.00 8.21
C LEU A 39 -29.49 5.27 8.07
N VAL A 40 -29.04 5.58 6.85
CA VAL A 40 -28.28 6.81 6.58
C VAL A 40 -29.08 8.06 6.97
N ALA A 41 -30.36 8.13 6.59
CA ALA A 41 -31.23 9.25 6.96
C ALA A 41 -31.44 9.34 8.49
N LEU A 42 -31.51 8.20 9.18
CA LEU A 42 -31.65 8.18 10.64
C LEU A 42 -30.39 8.69 11.34
N ALA A 43 -29.20 8.36 10.85
CA ALA A 43 -27.95 8.91 11.38
C ALA A 43 -27.87 10.44 11.19
N ASP A 44 -28.26 10.94 10.02
CA ASP A 44 -28.36 12.40 9.79
C ASP A 44 -29.38 13.07 10.73
N GLU A 45 -30.51 12.41 10.97
CA GLU A 45 -31.55 12.89 11.89
C GLU A 45 -31.01 13.03 13.32
N TYR A 46 -30.25 12.04 13.81
CA TYR A 46 -29.60 12.12 15.12
C TYR A 46 -28.59 13.27 15.19
N LEU A 47 -27.73 13.41 14.17
CA LEU A 47 -26.69 14.46 14.15
C LEU A 47 -27.28 15.88 14.14
N THR A 48 -28.40 16.07 13.44
CA THR A 48 -29.05 17.38 13.28
C THR A 48 -30.01 17.74 14.42
N ASP A 49 -30.32 16.82 15.33
CA ASP A 49 -31.24 17.07 16.44
C ASP A 49 -30.61 17.97 17.52
N GLU A 50 -31.01 19.24 17.60
CA GLU A 50 -30.49 20.20 18.58
C GLU A 50 -30.83 19.86 20.05
N SER A 51 -31.79 18.96 20.29
CA SER A 51 -32.16 18.56 21.65
C SER A 51 -31.21 17.55 22.29
N LEU A 52 -30.42 16.83 21.47
CA LEU A 52 -29.50 15.80 21.93
C LEU A 52 -28.14 16.38 22.30
N LEU A 53 -27.52 15.81 23.34
CA LEU A 53 -26.14 16.09 23.69
C LEU A 53 -25.20 15.52 22.63
N ALA A 54 -24.02 16.14 22.45
CA ALA A 54 -23.04 15.70 21.45
C ALA A 54 -22.65 14.21 21.60
N GLU A 55 -22.57 13.72 22.84
CA GLU A 55 -22.26 12.32 23.14
C GLU A 55 -23.38 11.35 22.70
N GLU A 56 -24.65 11.74 22.87
CA GLU A 56 -25.80 10.94 22.44
C GLU A 56 -25.86 10.87 20.92
N LYS A 57 -25.64 12.01 20.25
CA LYS A 57 -25.55 12.07 18.77
C LYS A 57 -24.46 11.14 18.25
N ARG A 58 -23.28 11.19 18.87
CA ARG A 58 -22.14 10.35 18.49
C ARG A 58 -22.45 8.87 18.73
N THR A 59 -23.02 8.52 19.88
CA THR A 59 -23.35 7.13 20.24
C THR A 59 -24.36 6.51 19.27
N GLU A 60 -25.48 7.19 19.03
CA GLU A 60 -26.53 6.65 18.16
C GLU A 60 -26.10 6.66 16.68
N GLY A 61 -25.38 7.69 16.25
CA GLY A 61 -24.81 7.74 14.90
C GLY A 61 -23.78 6.63 14.66
N GLN A 62 -22.86 6.41 15.61
CA GLN A 62 -21.83 5.36 15.51
C GLN A 62 -22.47 3.98 15.40
N ARG A 63 -23.49 3.70 16.23
CA ARG A 63 -24.22 2.43 16.18
C ARG A 63 -24.81 2.13 14.79
N ILE A 64 -25.29 3.16 14.09
CA ILE A 64 -25.80 3.02 12.72
C ILE A 64 -24.64 2.78 11.75
N VAL A 65 -23.56 3.55 11.85
CA VAL A 65 -22.35 3.38 11.04
C VAL A 65 -21.77 1.97 11.19
N ASP A 66 -21.73 1.42 12.39
CA ASP A 66 -21.25 0.06 12.66
C ASP A 66 -22.04 -1.00 11.90
N VAL A 67 -23.38 -0.87 11.85
CA VAL A 67 -24.23 -1.78 11.07
C VAL A 67 -23.98 -1.64 9.58
N LEU A 68 -23.81 -0.42 9.08
CA LEU A 68 -23.52 -0.15 7.67
C LEU A 68 -22.14 -0.73 7.27
N CYS A 69 -21.13 -0.57 8.12
CA CYS A 69 -19.81 -1.17 7.92
C CYS A 69 -19.87 -2.70 7.97
N ALA A 70 -20.65 -3.27 8.90
CA ALA A 70 -20.87 -4.72 8.95
C ALA A 70 -21.55 -5.27 7.68
N TYR A 71 -22.49 -4.51 7.09
CA TYR A 71 -23.10 -4.88 5.81
C TYR A 71 -22.09 -4.87 4.66
N ILE A 72 -21.16 -3.90 4.61
CA ILE A 72 -20.08 -3.87 3.61
C ILE A 72 -19.11 -5.04 3.80
N ARG A 73 -18.77 -5.37 5.05
CA ARG A 73 -17.89 -6.50 5.40
C ARG A 73 -18.54 -7.88 5.19
N ALA A 74 -19.86 -7.95 5.06
CA ALA A 74 -20.55 -9.21 4.90
C ALA A 74 -20.05 -9.98 3.65
N PRO A 75 -19.67 -11.27 3.77
CA PRO A 75 -19.22 -12.07 2.63
C PRO A 75 -20.23 -12.09 1.48
N PHE A 76 -19.74 -12.17 0.25
CA PHE A 76 -20.58 -12.29 -0.94
C PHE A 76 -19.95 -13.27 -1.93
N GLU A 77 -20.44 -14.52 -1.94
CA GLU A 77 -19.81 -15.65 -2.65
C GLU A 77 -19.47 -15.38 -4.13
N LEU A 78 -20.30 -14.58 -4.82
CA LEU A 78 -20.11 -14.27 -6.24
C LEU A 78 -18.86 -13.42 -6.53
N THR A 79 -18.21 -12.83 -5.52
CA THR A 79 -16.94 -12.12 -5.73
C THR A 79 -15.81 -13.04 -6.17
N SER A 80 -15.89 -14.35 -5.86
CA SER A 80 -14.92 -15.35 -6.34
C SER A 80 -14.92 -15.49 -7.87
N HIS A 81 -16.00 -15.09 -8.54
CA HIS A 81 -16.17 -15.10 -9.99
C HIS A 81 -16.19 -13.69 -10.61
N TYR A 82 -15.52 -12.73 -9.97
CA TYR A 82 -15.49 -11.32 -10.41
C TYR A 82 -15.14 -11.18 -11.90
N TYR A 83 -14.08 -11.85 -12.35
CA TYR A 83 -13.58 -11.73 -13.73
C TYR A 83 -14.52 -12.36 -14.76
N GLU A 84 -15.26 -13.40 -14.42
CA GLU A 84 -16.28 -13.94 -15.31
C GLU A 84 -17.53 -13.06 -15.35
N LEU A 85 -17.99 -12.58 -14.19
CA LEU A 85 -19.25 -11.83 -14.07
C LEU A 85 -19.16 -10.39 -14.62
N THR A 86 -17.96 -9.86 -14.77
CA THR A 86 -17.72 -8.54 -15.42
C THR A 86 -17.70 -8.61 -16.95
N LYS A 87 -17.57 -9.81 -17.55
CA LYS A 87 -17.57 -9.99 -19.01
C LYS A 87 -18.99 -9.88 -19.61
N GLU A 88 -19.03 -9.58 -20.91
CA GLU A 88 -20.29 -9.53 -21.66
C GLU A 88 -20.87 -10.92 -21.91
N GLU A 89 -20.01 -11.90 -22.20
CA GLU A 89 -20.35 -13.29 -22.52
C GLU A 89 -19.85 -14.28 -21.45
N PRO A 90 -20.56 -15.40 -21.25
CA PRO A 90 -20.15 -16.42 -20.28
C PRO A 90 -18.82 -17.06 -20.68
N THR A 91 -17.89 -17.16 -19.73
CA THR A 91 -16.59 -17.82 -19.90
C THR A 91 -16.25 -18.65 -18.66
N GLY A 92 -15.25 -19.54 -18.76
CA GLY A 92 -14.76 -20.31 -17.61
C GLY A 92 -15.87 -21.14 -16.95
N PHE A 93 -16.07 -20.93 -15.64
CA PHE A 93 -17.10 -21.61 -14.84
C PHE A 93 -18.51 -21.49 -15.44
N TYR A 94 -18.80 -20.40 -16.13
CA TYR A 94 -20.13 -20.13 -16.71
C TYR A 94 -20.31 -20.59 -18.16
N ALA A 95 -19.26 -21.11 -18.82
CA ALA A 95 -19.25 -21.39 -20.26
C ALA A 95 -20.43 -22.28 -20.71
N ASP A 96 -20.76 -23.31 -19.93
CA ASP A 96 -21.84 -24.27 -20.25
C ASP A 96 -23.17 -23.92 -19.57
N SER A 97 -23.31 -22.75 -18.94
CA SER A 97 -24.50 -22.37 -18.17
C SER A 97 -24.92 -20.90 -18.33
N PRO A 98 -25.40 -20.48 -19.52
CA PRO A 98 -25.80 -19.09 -19.78
C PRO A 98 -26.93 -18.57 -18.87
N GLU A 99 -27.88 -19.42 -18.48
CA GLU A 99 -28.98 -19.03 -17.58
C GLU A 99 -28.48 -18.72 -16.17
N LYS A 100 -27.54 -19.53 -15.66
CA LYS A 100 -26.89 -19.29 -14.36
C LYS A 100 -26.04 -18.03 -14.42
N PHE A 101 -25.27 -17.83 -15.49
CA PHE A 101 -24.50 -16.61 -15.72
C PHE A 101 -25.38 -15.36 -15.65
N SER A 102 -26.52 -15.36 -16.37
CA SER A 102 -27.43 -14.21 -16.35
C SER A 102 -27.99 -13.93 -14.96
N THR A 103 -28.32 -14.98 -14.20
CA THR A 103 -28.88 -14.86 -12.85
C THR A 103 -27.83 -14.33 -11.87
N ASP A 104 -26.67 -14.96 -11.83
CA ASP A 104 -25.57 -14.59 -10.92
C ASP A 104 -25.05 -13.19 -11.27
N ARG A 105 -24.95 -12.83 -12.57
CA ARG A 105 -24.53 -11.48 -12.98
C ARG A 105 -25.53 -10.40 -12.56
N SER A 106 -26.83 -10.69 -12.56
CA SER A 106 -27.83 -9.74 -12.05
C SER A 106 -27.66 -9.54 -10.54
N ALA A 107 -27.59 -10.63 -9.77
CA ALA A 107 -27.42 -10.58 -8.33
C ALA A 107 -26.11 -9.86 -7.92
N PHE A 108 -25.03 -10.13 -8.66
CA PHE A 108 -23.73 -9.46 -8.48
C PHE A 108 -23.83 -7.95 -8.71
N ARG A 109 -24.45 -7.51 -9.81
CA ARG A 109 -24.63 -6.09 -10.11
C ARG A 109 -25.55 -5.38 -9.12
N GLU A 110 -26.60 -6.05 -8.67
CA GLU A 110 -27.51 -5.51 -7.67
C GLU A 110 -26.83 -5.30 -6.33
N GLU A 111 -26.05 -6.27 -5.85
CA GLU A 111 -25.31 -6.13 -4.60
C GLU A 111 -24.19 -5.08 -4.70
N ALA A 112 -23.48 -5.06 -5.83
CA ALA A 112 -22.47 -4.02 -6.13
C ALA A 112 -23.11 -2.63 -6.04
N HIS A 113 -24.26 -2.45 -6.67
CA HIS A 113 -24.98 -1.17 -6.66
C HIS A 113 -25.38 -0.73 -5.25
N ILE A 114 -25.87 -1.64 -4.40
CA ILE A 114 -26.27 -1.31 -3.02
C ILE A 114 -25.05 -0.85 -2.21
N ARG A 115 -23.98 -1.65 -2.20
CA ARG A 115 -22.80 -1.36 -1.37
C ARG A 115 -22.01 -0.16 -1.90
N GLN A 116 -21.94 0.03 -3.21
CA GLN A 116 -21.39 1.24 -3.81
C GLN A 116 -22.22 2.48 -3.40
N THR A 117 -23.54 2.42 -3.50
CA THR A 117 -24.42 3.52 -3.07
C THR A 117 -24.21 3.85 -1.59
N LEU A 118 -24.01 2.83 -0.74
CA LEU A 118 -23.69 3.04 0.67
C LEU A 118 -22.36 3.76 0.86
N ILE A 119 -21.28 3.32 0.19
CA ILE A 119 -19.97 3.98 0.24
C ILE A 119 -20.08 5.43 -0.24
N GLU A 120 -20.78 5.69 -1.35
CA GLU A 120 -21.03 7.04 -1.86
C GLU A 120 -21.74 7.91 -0.82
N LYS A 121 -22.77 7.38 -0.13
CA LYS A 121 -23.50 8.12 0.91
C LYS A 121 -22.64 8.43 2.14
N ILE A 122 -21.75 7.52 2.53
CA ILE A 122 -20.78 7.75 3.61
C ILE A 122 -19.79 8.84 3.17
N SER A 123 -19.16 8.64 2.00
CA SER A 123 -18.17 9.56 1.43
C SER A 123 -18.70 10.98 1.30
N ASP A 124 -19.90 11.17 0.73
CA ASP A 124 -20.56 12.47 0.57
C ASP A 124 -20.65 13.25 1.90
N ARG A 125 -20.84 12.56 3.02
CA ARG A 125 -20.99 13.15 4.36
C ARG A 125 -19.68 13.34 5.11
N MET A 126 -18.62 12.70 4.62
CA MET A 126 -17.26 12.81 5.11
C MET A 126 -16.42 13.82 4.33
N ARG A 127 -16.86 14.20 3.12
CA ARG A 127 -16.15 15.17 2.28
C ARG A 127 -15.97 16.49 3.04
N TRP A 128 -14.72 16.91 3.14
CA TRP A 128 -14.36 18.15 3.79
C TRP A 128 -14.41 19.33 2.81
N SER A 129 -14.51 20.53 3.36
CA SER A 129 -14.46 21.79 2.60
C SER A 129 -13.37 22.70 3.16
N LEU A 130 -12.92 23.66 2.35
CA LEU A 130 -11.95 24.65 2.83
C LEU A 130 -12.63 25.66 3.77
N ALA A 131 -11.89 26.06 4.81
CA ALA A 131 -12.27 27.18 5.65
C ALA A 131 -12.42 28.46 4.79
N GLY A 132 -13.33 29.34 5.21
CA GLY A 132 -13.65 30.55 4.46
C GLY A 132 -12.42 31.45 4.24
N GLY A 133 -12.14 31.78 2.98
CA GLY A 133 -11.04 32.66 2.59
C GLY A 133 -9.71 31.95 2.27
N VAL A 134 -9.66 30.62 2.36
CA VAL A 134 -8.50 29.82 1.91
C VAL A 134 -8.64 29.48 0.42
N ALA A 135 -7.58 29.72 -0.35
CA ALA A 135 -7.54 29.34 -1.77
C ALA A 135 -7.30 27.83 -1.92
N GLU A 136 -7.81 27.21 -2.99
CA GLU A 136 -7.50 25.82 -3.29
C GLU A 136 -6.00 25.63 -3.52
N PHE A 137 -5.44 24.57 -2.94
CA PHE A 137 -4.04 24.20 -3.08
C PHE A 137 -3.83 23.64 -4.50
N PRO A 138 -3.07 24.34 -5.39
CA PRO A 138 -2.90 23.91 -6.77
C PRO A 138 -2.13 22.58 -6.88
N ARG A 139 -1.27 22.30 -5.89
CA ARG A 139 -0.61 21.03 -5.58
C ARG A 139 -0.27 21.04 -4.09
N GLY A 140 -0.57 19.96 -3.39
CA GLY A 140 -0.26 19.81 -1.97
C GLY A 140 -1.43 19.22 -1.18
N TYR A 141 -1.07 18.64 -0.04
CA TYR A 141 -2.01 18.10 0.91
C TYR A 141 -2.72 19.21 1.71
N PRO A 142 -3.95 18.97 2.19
CA PRO A 142 -4.67 19.97 2.97
C PRO A 142 -4.02 20.21 4.34
N GLU A 143 -3.78 21.47 4.70
CA GLU A 143 -3.36 21.84 6.06
C GLU A 143 -4.55 21.74 7.03
N HIS A 144 -4.37 21.10 8.20
CA HIS A 144 -5.44 20.84 9.17
C HIS A 144 -6.32 22.08 9.48
N ASP A 145 -5.70 23.23 9.74
CA ASP A 145 -6.40 24.46 10.13
C ASP A 145 -7.22 25.07 8.98
N CYS A 146 -7.00 24.62 7.76
CA CYS A 146 -7.72 25.05 6.56
C CYS A 146 -8.91 24.15 6.22
N VAL A 147 -9.12 23.04 6.94
CA VAL A 147 -10.12 22.03 6.61
C VAL A 147 -11.30 22.09 7.57
N VAL A 148 -12.52 22.11 7.01
CA VAL A 148 -13.77 21.92 7.75
C VAL A 148 -14.24 20.48 7.52
N PRO A 149 -14.21 19.61 8.55
CA PRO A 149 -14.64 18.22 8.44
C PRO A 149 -16.10 18.06 8.01
N GLY A 150 -16.41 16.93 7.37
CA GLY A 150 -17.78 16.55 7.06
C GLY A 150 -18.57 16.15 8.30
N SER A 151 -19.90 16.12 8.19
CA SER A 151 -20.80 15.78 9.30
C SER A 151 -20.57 14.40 9.92
N TRP A 152 -20.04 13.45 9.13
CA TRP A 152 -19.79 12.07 9.56
C TRP A 152 -18.31 11.80 9.89
N SER A 153 -17.45 12.82 9.77
CA SER A 153 -16.01 12.68 9.95
C SER A 153 -15.58 12.28 11.36
N GLY A 154 -16.42 12.45 12.37
CA GLY A 154 -16.14 12.08 13.76
C GLY A 154 -16.47 10.63 14.13
N PHE A 155 -16.96 9.83 13.19
CA PHE A 155 -17.22 8.41 13.42
C PHE A 155 -15.99 7.54 13.17
N THR A 156 -15.99 6.36 13.79
CA THR A 156 -15.04 5.29 13.53
C THR A 156 -15.56 4.38 12.42
N TYR A 157 -14.67 3.94 11.54
CA TYR A 157 -15.01 3.10 10.40
C TYR A 157 -14.12 1.86 10.37
N ASP A 158 -14.77 0.70 10.40
CA ASP A 158 -14.11 -0.59 10.27
C ASP A 158 -14.57 -1.33 9.01
N PHE A 159 -13.76 -1.21 7.97
CA PHE A 159 -13.91 -1.92 6.70
C PHE A 159 -12.93 -3.08 6.58
N SER A 160 -12.22 -3.46 7.64
CA SER A 160 -11.22 -4.54 7.58
C SER A 160 -11.78 -5.83 6.97
N GLY A 161 -10.96 -6.48 6.14
CA GLY A 161 -11.31 -7.72 5.45
C GLY A 161 -12.39 -7.58 4.36
N SER A 162 -12.85 -6.37 4.03
CA SER A 162 -13.91 -6.18 3.03
C SER A 162 -13.44 -6.52 1.62
N VAL A 163 -14.38 -7.02 0.81
CA VAL A 163 -14.19 -7.21 -0.64
C VAL A 163 -15.00 -6.16 -1.39
N PHE A 164 -14.30 -5.23 -2.03
CA PHE A 164 -14.88 -4.18 -2.87
C PHE A 164 -14.83 -4.61 -4.34
N PHE A 165 -15.97 -5.05 -4.85
CA PHE A 165 -16.17 -5.47 -6.24
C PHE A 165 -16.88 -4.39 -7.09
N TYR A 166 -16.70 -3.15 -6.67
CA TYR A 166 -17.22 -1.90 -7.23
C TYR A 166 -16.24 -0.77 -6.90
N PRO A 167 -16.27 0.37 -7.61
CA PRO A 167 -15.37 1.49 -7.35
C PRO A 167 -15.54 2.07 -5.95
N VAL A 168 -14.43 2.49 -5.33
CA VAL A 168 -14.42 3.15 -4.01
C VAL A 168 -13.91 4.59 -4.16
N ASP A 169 -14.74 5.55 -3.79
CA ASP A 169 -14.43 6.99 -3.85
C ASP A 169 -14.55 7.64 -2.47
N PHE A 170 -13.41 7.92 -1.87
CA PHE A 170 -13.24 8.71 -0.65
C PHE A 170 -12.40 9.97 -0.92
N VAL A 171 -12.48 10.54 -2.13
CA VAL A 171 -11.78 11.78 -2.48
C VAL A 171 -12.19 12.92 -1.56
N ARG A 172 -11.20 13.64 -1.03
CA ARG A 172 -11.35 14.78 -0.13
C ARG A 172 -12.19 14.47 1.12
N THR A 173 -11.98 13.29 1.72
CA THR A 173 -12.68 12.92 2.95
C THR A 173 -11.83 13.18 4.19
N PHE A 174 -12.49 13.48 5.31
CA PHE A 174 -11.83 13.70 6.60
C PHE A 174 -12.16 12.55 7.55
N TRP A 175 -11.14 11.84 8.00
CA TRP A 175 -11.17 10.73 8.95
C TRP A 175 -10.70 11.24 10.31
N GLY A 176 -11.65 11.54 11.20
CA GLY A 176 -11.35 12.07 12.54
C GLY A 176 -10.84 11.03 13.52
N GLU A 177 -11.19 9.76 13.28
CA GLU A 177 -10.73 8.60 14.03
C GLU A 177 -9.87 7.69 13.13
N THR A 178 -9.25 6.65 13.69
CA THR A 178 -8.47 5.69 12.91
C THR A 178 -9.34 5.03 11.84
N ALA A 179 -8.90 5.15 10.58
CA ALA A 179 -9.56 4.52 9.44
C ALA A 179 -9.02 3.09 9.26
N ASN A 180 -9.88 2.07 9.40
CA ASN A 180 -9.46 0.68 9.27
C ASN A 180 -9.91 0.05 7.94
N PHE A 181 -8.95 -0.13 7.03
CA PHE A 181 -9.07 -0.80 5.74
C PHE A 181 -8.10 -1.99 5.63
N ALA A 182 -7.60 -2.51 6.76
CA ALA A 182 -6.63 -3.60 6.74
C ALA A 182 -7.22 -4.88 6.12
N GLY A 183 -6.43 -5.56 5.29
CA GLY A 183 -6.81 -6.85 4.70
C GLY A 183 -7.91 -6.77 3.64
N CYS A 184 -8.16 -5.60 3.04
CA CYS A 184 -9.20 -5.46 2.03
C CYS A 184 -8.77 -6.00 0.66
N THR A 185 -9.74 -6.43 -0.15
CA THR A 185 -9.55 -6.73 -1.58
C THR A 185 -10.35 -5.74 -2.42
N TYR A 186 -9.71 -5.06 -3.37
CA TYR A 186 -10.31 -4.10 -4.27
C TYR A 186 -10.16 -4.58 -5.71
N PHE A 187 -11.28 -4.97 -6.32
CA PHE A 187 -11.31 -5.41 -7.71
C PHE A 187 -11.48 -4.26 -8.72
N SER A 188 -11.79 -3.06 -8.23
CA SER A 188 -11.91 -1.85 -9.05
C SER A 188 -11.17 -0.68 -8.41
N ARG A 189 -11.02 0.41 -9.17
CA ARG A 189 -10.33 1.64 -8.78
C ARG A 189 -10.70 2.13 -7.37
N VAL A 190 -9.67 2.55 -6.64
CA VAL A 190 -9.76 3.11 -5.28
C VAL A 190 -9.19 4.52 -5.25
N GLN A 191 -9.94 5.47 -4.66
CA GLN A 191 -9.52 6.86 -4.57
C GLN A 191 -9.68 7.40 -3.15
N PHE A 192 -8.57 7.88 -2.60
CA PHE A 192 -8.47 8.63 -1.35
C PHE A 192 -7.83 10.01 -1.57
N SER A 193 -7.63 10.43 -2.82
CA SER A 193 -6.92 11.66 -3.15
C SER A 193 -7.41 12.88 -2.37
N GLY A 194 -6.50 13.67 -1.83
CA GLY A 194 -6.85 14.86 -1.06
C GLY A 194 -7.46 14.58 0.31
N SER A 195 -7.37 13.37 0.85
CA SER A 195 -7.99 13.05 2.13
C SER A 195 -7.15 13.50 3.32
N PHE A 196 -7.80 13.65 4.45
CA PHE A 196 -7.19 14.02 5.72
C PHE A 196 -7.45 12.91 6.74
N PHE A 197 -6.39 12.29 7.25
CA PHE A 197 -6.44 11.28 8.31
C PHE A 197 -5.90 11.91 9.59
N ALA A 198 -6.79 12.24 10.53
CA ALA A 198 -6.44 12.97 11.75
C ALA A 198 -5.76 12.10 12.81
N GLN A 199 -5.97 10.79 12.74
CA GLN A 199 -5.34 9.78 13.60
C GLN A 199 -4.58 8.79 12.70
N GLY A 200 -4.71 7.48 12.95
CA GLY A 200 -4.07 6.47 12.11
C GLY A 200 -4.86 6.12 10.85
N ALA A 201 -4.17 5.56 9.86
CA ALA A 201 -4.77 4.97 8.68
C ALA A 201 -4.19 3.58 8.46
N LEU A 202 -5.02 2.54 8.61
CA LEU A 202 -4.63 1.15 8.42
C LEU A 202 -5.10 0.69 7.04
N LEU A 203 -4.21 0.72 6.04
CA LEU A 203 -4.45 0.29 4.66
C LEU A 203 -3.63 -0.96 4.28
N CYS A 204 -2.99 -1.59 5.27
CA CYS A 204 -2.07 -2.69 5.11
C CYS A 204 -2.74 -4.02 4.75
N ARG A 205 -1.91 -4.98 4.32
CA ARG A 205 -2.29 -6.37 4.02
C ARG A 205 -3.36 -6.48 2.92
N SER A 206 -3.53 -5.45 2.10
CA SER A 206 -4.61 -5.32 1.11
C SER A 206 -4.19 -5.79 -0.28
N ASN A 207 -5.17 -6.01 -1.16
CA ASN A 207 -4.94 -6.35 -2.57
C ASN A 207 -5.71 -5.39 -3.49
N TYR A 208 -5.00 -4.69 -4.37
CA TYR A 208 -5.52 -3.71 -5.30
C TYR A 208 -5.32 -4.20 -6.74
N HIS A 209 -6.40 -4.59 -7.41
CA HIS A 209 -6.35 -5.16 -8.77
C HIS A 209 -6.30 -4.10 -9.89
N GLU A 210 -6.68 -2.86 -9.59
CA GLU A 210 -6.68 -1.73 -10.51
C GLU A 210 -5.89 -0.54 -9.93
N ASP A 211 -5.86 0.57 -10.65
CA ASP A 211 -5.16 1.79 -10.25
C ASP A 211 -5.64 2.33 -8.89
N THR A 212 -4.71 2.86 -8.10
CA THR A 212 -4.97 3.45 -6.80
C THR A 212 -4.49 4.89 -6.72
N ALA A 213 -5.26 5.74 -6.05
CA ALA A 213 -4.92 7.15 -5.86
C ALA A 213 -5.04 7.54 -4.38
N PHE A 214 -3.89 7.67 -3.71
CA PHE A 214 -3.73 8.13 -2.33
C PHE A 214 -3.11 9.54 -2.25
N ASN A 215 -2.78 10.11 -3.39
CA ASN A 215 -2.05 11.35 -3.57
C ASN A 215 -2.69 12.60 -2.96
N GLY A 216 -1.85 13.59 -2.65
CA GLY A 216 -2.30 14.86 -2.10
C GLY A 216 -2.97 14.72 -0.73
N SER A 217 -2.71 13.65 0.00
CA SER A 217 -3.36 13.37 1.28
C SER A 217 -2.48 13.77 2.46
N TYR A 218 -3.10 14.06 3.60
CA TYR A 218 -2.43 14.33 4.85
C TYR A 218 -2.72 13.22 5.86
N TYR A 219 -1.67 12.60 6.38
CA TYR A 219 -1.71 11.57 7.42
C TYR A 219 -1.11 12.14 8.69
N ALA A 220 -1.94 12.55 9.64
CA ALA A 220 -1.50 13.18 10.87
C ALA A 220 -0.85 12.17 11.82
N GLY A 221 -1.44 10.97 11.96
CA GLY A 221 -0.87 9.84 12.70
C GLY A 221 -0.20 8.81 11.79
N ASP A 222 0.01 7.61 12.31
CA ASP A 222 0.67 6.52 11.58
C ASP A 222 -0.15 6.09 10.34
N ALA A 223 0.53 5.97 9.21
CA ALA A 223 -0.04 5.50 7.94
C ALA A 223 0.60 4.15 7.57
N ASP A 224 -0.17 3.08 7.66
CA ASP A 224 0.29 1.72 7.40
C ASP A 224 -0.29 1.20 6.09
N PHE A 225 0.56 1.08 5.06
CA PHE A 225 0.29 0.50 3.74
C PHE A 225 1.02 -0.84 3.55
N SER A 226 1.64 -1.36 4.61
CA SER A 226 2.56 -2.49 4.57
C SER A 226 1.91 -3.80 4.09
N GLY A 227 2.69 -4.71 3.52
CA GLY A 227 2.25 -6.05 3.14
C GLY A 227 1.14 -6.10 2.10
N SER A 228 1.00 -5.04 1.28
CA SER A 228 -0.06 -4.90 0.29
C SER A 228 0.41 -5.27 -1.11
N LEU A 229 -0.52 -5.68 -1.97
CA LEU A 229 -0.28 -6.01 -3.37
C LEU A 229 -0.99 -5.00 -4.27
N TYR A 230 -0.24 -4.41 -5.19
CA TYR A 230 -0.70 -3.36 -6.09
C TYR A 230 -0.46 -3.72 -7.55
N HIS A 231 -1.52 -4.11 -8.26
CA HIS A 231 -1.46 -4.53 -9.67
C HIS A 231 -1.50 -3.37 -10.67
N GLY A 232 -2.27 -2.32 -10.35
CA GLY A 232 -2.40 -1.12 -11.19
C GLY A 232 -1.30 -0.09 -10.95
N ALA A 233 -1.43 1.07 -11.58
CA ALA A 233 -0.61 2.24 -11.27
C ALA A 233 -1.04 2.86 -9.93
N ASN A 234 -0.07 3.26 -9.11
CA ASN A 234 -0.30 3.67 -7.73
C ASN A 234 0.27 5.07 -7.50
N ASP A 235 -0.62 5.99 -7.16
CA ASP A 235 -0.28 7.40 -6.95
C ASP A 235 -0.34 7.75 -5.46
N PHE A 236 0.82 7.85 -4.81
CA PHE A 236 1.01 8.35 -3.45
C PHE A 236 1.60 9.77 -3.43
N MET A 237 1.73 10.42 -4.60
CA MET A 237 2.49 11.66 -4.76
C MET A 237 1.92 12.83 -3.95
N GLY A 238 2.78 13.79 -3.59
CA GLY A 238 2.35 15.06 -3.01
C GLY A 238 1.69 14.92 -1.64
N SER A 239 1.98 13.84 -0.90
CA SER A 239 1.37 13.55 0.39
C SER A 239 2.25 14.00 1.55
N ALA A 240 1.66 14.19 2.73
CA ALA A 240 2.43 14.39 3.96
C ALA A 240 2.07 13.40 5.04
N TYR A 241 3.12 12.93 5.71
CA TYR A 241 3.08 11.97 6.79
C TYR A 241 3.63 12.63 8.05
N GLY A 242 2.78 12.85 9.03
CA GLY A 242 3.07 13.49 10.31
C GLY A 242 3.87 12.57 11.22
N GLU A 243 3.46 11.30 11.29
CA GLU A 243 4.14 10.24 12.04
C GLU A 243 4.71 9.18 11.08
N THR A 244 4.74 7.90 11.48
CA THR A 244 5.37 6.84 10.71
C THR A 244 4.55 6.53 9.45
N ALA A 245 5.24 6.39 8.31
CA ALA A 245 4.66 5.88 7.07
C ALA A 245 5.33 4.55 6.72
N SER A 246 4.57 3.46 6.66
CA SER A 246 5.10 2.14 6.31
C SER A 246 4.48 1.63 5.03
N PHE A 247 5.33 1.33 4.05
CA PHE A 247 5.04 0.60 2.81
C PHE A 247 5.76 -0.74 2.78
N LYS A 248 6.37 -1.11 3.90
CA LYS A 248 7.21 -2.29 4.10
C LYS A 248 6.56 -3.58 3.59
N GLY A 249 7.33 -4.45 2.96
CA GLY A 249 6.83 -5.78 2.58
C GLY A 249 5.78 -5.75 1.46
N SER A 250 5.63 -4.62 0.76
CA SER A 250 4.62 -4.47 -0.28
C SER A 250 5.16 -4.82 -1.66
N VAL A 251 4.23 -5.16 -2.56
CA VAL A 251 4.54 -5.60 -3.91
C VAL A 251 3.80 -4.69 -4.89
N PHE A 252 4.57 -3.94 -5.67
CA PHE A 252 4.12 -3.04 -6.71
C PHE A 252 4.41 -3.67 -8.06
N ASP A 253 3.39 -4.30 -8.63
CA ASP A 253 3.41 -4.91 -9.96
C ASP A 253 3.28 -3.82 -11.04
N GLY A 254 2.43 -2.81 -10.80
CA GLY A 254 2.39 -1.57 -11.58
C GLY A 254 3.27 -0.46 -11.00
N TRP A 255 3.36 0.67 -11.71
CA TRP A 255 4.21 1.81 -11.32
C TRP A 255 3.81 2.39 -9.96
N ALA A 256 4.79 2.74 -9.12
CA ALA A 256 4.55 3.35 -7.81
C ALA A 256 5.16 4.76 -7.70
N GLY A 257 4.31 5.80 -7.64
CA GLY A 257 4.74 7.18 -7.49
C GLY A 257 4.61 7.68 -6.05
N PHE A 258 5.73 8.07 -5.44
CA PHE A 258 5.85 8.66 -4.10
C PHE A 258 6.40 10.11 -4.15
N THR A 259 6.56 10.67 -5.35
CA THR A 259 7.16 11.97 -5.65
C THR A 259 6.55 13.13 -4.88
N ASP A 260 7.34 14.18 -4.64
CA ASP A 260 6.91 15.43 -4.01
C ASP A 260 6.28 15.25 -2.60
N SER A 261 6.67 14.21 -1.87
CA SER A 261 6.09 13.89 -0.56
C SER A 261 6.94 14.39 0.61
N SER A 262 6.31 14.57 1.77
CA SER A 262 6.99 14.98 3.01
C SER A 262 6.76 13.98 4.14
N TYR A 263 7.85 13.45 4.71
CA TYR A 263 7.84 12.50 5.81
C TYR A 263 8.43 13.17 7.06
N SER A 264 7.56 13.45 8.02
CA SER A 264 7.95 14.03 9.31
C SER A 264 8.38 12.97 10.32
N GLY A 265 7.72 11.80 10.32
CA GLY A 265 8.18 10.59 10.99
C GLY A 265 9.07 9.73 10.09
N SER A 266 9.30 8.48 10.54
CA SER A 266 10.08 7.50 9.77
C SER A 266 9.30 7.02 8.54
N ALA A 267 9.99 6.84 7.42
CA ALA A 267 9.43 6.28 6.20
C ALA A 267 10.07 4.93 5.91
N ASP A 268 9.28 3.86 5.90
CA ASP A 268 9.76 2.49 5.72
C ASP A 268 9.21 1.88 4.43
N PHE A 269 10.07 1.77 3.43
CA PHE A 269 9.83 1.14 2.13
C PHE A 269 10.57 -0.20 1.99
N SER A 270 11.15 -0.71 3.09
CA SER A 270 12.02 -1.87 3.06
C SER A 270 11.29 -3.15 2.68
N ALA A 271 12.07 -4.17 2.32
CA ALA A 271 11.57 -5.51 2.02
C ALA A 271 10.46 -5.53 0.95
N SER A 272 10.50 -4.56 0.02
CA SER A 272 9.43 -4.35 -0.96
C SER A 272 9.90 -4.68 -2.36
N MET A 273 8.94 -4.84 -3.26
CA MET A 273 9.18 -5.17 -4.65
C MET A 273 8.54 -4.13 -5.58
N TYR A 274 9.32 -3.62 -6.52
CA TYR A 274 8.90 -2.62 -7.51
C TYR A 274 9.16 -3.14 -8.92
N ARG A 275 8.22 -3.93 -9.47
CA ARG A 275 8.44 -4.61 -10.75
C ARG A 275 8.41 -3.65 -11.95
N ALA A 276 7.40 -2.78 -12.03
CA ALA A 276 7.30 -1.81 -13.13
C ALA A 276 8.12 -0.52 -12.91
N GLY A 277 8.74 -0.37 -11.74
CA GLY A 277 9.50 0.83 -11.34
C GLY A 277 8.76 1.72 -10.35
N CYS A 278 9.50 2.67 -9.78
CA CYS A 278 9.03 3.55 -8.72
C CYS A 278 9.74 4.91 -8.75
N ASP A 279 9.05 5.93 -8.24
CA ASP A 279 9.57 7.29 -8.13
C ASP A 279 9.40 7.85 -6.71
N PHE A 280 10.51 8.01 -6.01
CA PHE A 280 10.64 8.61 -4.68
C PHE A 280 11.20 10.04 -4.73
N SER A 281 11.30 10.63 -5.92
CA SER A 281 12.01 11.88 -6.12
C SER A 281 11.36 13.08 -5.44
N SER A 282 12.14 14.16 -5.35
CA SER A 282 11.68 15.48 -4.87
C SER A 282 11.05 15.44 -3.47
N SER A 283 11.40 14.41 -2.68
CA SER A 283 10.78 14.12 -1.40
C SER A 283 11.64 14.56 -0.23
N HIS A 284 11.00 14.83 0.90
CA HIS A 284 11.65 15.37 2.09
C HIS A 284 11.49 14.42 3.27
N TYR A 285 12.59 13.83 3.74
CA TYR A 285 12.62 12.88 4.84
C TYR A 285 13.25 13.53 6.08
N ARG A 286 12.43 13.82 7.09
CA ARG A 286 12.91 14.47 8.33
C ARG A 286 13.58 13.49 9.29
N GLN A 287 13.08 12.26 9.34
CA GLN A 287 13.63 11.16 10.11
C GLN A 287 14.22 10.11 9.17
N GLN A 288 14.32 8.86 9.63
CA GLN A 288 14.89 7.77 8.85
C GLN A 288 14.03 7.46 7.61
N ALA A 289 14.70 7.22 6.48
CA ALA A 289 14.11 6.69 5.26
C ALA A 289 14.76 5.32 4.98
N ILE A 290 13.96 4.27 4.91
CA ILE A 290 14.44 2.89 4.84
C ILE A 290 13.98 2.29 3.51
N PHE A 291 14.91 1.97 2.62
CA PHE A 291 14.70 1.39 1.29
C PHE A 291 15.43 0.05 1.12
N GLU A 292 15.99 -0.49 2.22
CA GLU A 292 16.82 -1.68 2.19
C GLU A 292 16.03 -2.95 1.89
N ASN A 293 16.74 -4.03 1.57
CA ASN A 293 16.18 -5.38 1.40
C ASN A 293 15.11 -5.46 0.31
N SER A 294 15.19 -4.58 -0.69
CA SER A 294 14.15 -4.44 -1.71
C SER A 294 14.62 -4.90 -3.09
N PHE A 295 13.66 -5.30 -3.93
CA PHE A 295 13.88 -5.66 -5.32
C PHE A 295 13.25 -4.60 -6.24
N TYR A 296 14.08 -3.89 -6.99
CA TYR A 296 13.68 -2.91 -7.98
C TYR A 296 13.84 -3.53 -9.38
N GLY A 297 12.75 -4.11 -9.89
CA GLY A 297 12.71 -4.74 -11.21
C GLY A 297 12.73 -3.72 -12.35
N GLY A 298 12.03 -2.60 -12.16
CA GLY A 298 12.03 -1.46 -13.08
C GLY A 298 12.81 -0.27 -12.51
N ALA A 299 12.78 0.85 -13.23
CA ALA A 299 13.52 2.06 -12.86
C ALA A 299 13.23 2.51 -11.42
N ALA A 300 14.28 2.81 -10.65
CA ALA A 300 14.20 3.27 -9.27
C ALA A 300 14.72 4.70 -9.14
N ILE A 301 13.81 5.65 -8.96
CA ILE A 301 14.13 7.08 -9.00
C ILE A 301 14.09 7.66 -7.58
N PHE A 302 15.21 8.19 -7.10
CA PHE A 302 15.38 8.85 -5.80
C PHE A 302 15.82 10.31 -5.92
N HIS A 303 15.86 10.85 -7.15
CA HIS A 303 16.49 12.13 -7.48
C HIS A 303 15.93 13.32 -6.68
N GLN A 304 16.74 14.37 -6.52
CA GLN A 304 16.34 15.66 -5.94
C GLN A 304 15.66 15.57 -4.57
N SER A 305 15.98 14.55 -3.78
CA SER A 305 15.38 14.35 -2.45
C SER A 305 16.26 14.90 -1.34
N VAL A 306 15.66 15.24 -0.21
CA VAL A 306 16.35 15.77 0.97
C VAL A 306 16.18 14.82 2.15
N TYR A 307 17.27 14.24 2.61
CA TYR A 307 17.34 13.30 3.73
C TYR A 307 17.98 13.98 4.94
N ARG A 308 17.15 14.44 5.88
CA ARG A 308 17.65 15.01 7.14
C ARG A 308 18.05 13.94 8.15
N GLY A 309 17.27 12.85 8.21
CA GLY A 309 17.63 11.64 8.93
C GLY A 309 18.47 10.70 8.08
N ASN A 310 18.71 9.49 8.59
CA ASN A 310 19.48 8.47 7.86
C ASN A 310 18.68 7.93 6.68
N ALA A 311 19.37 7.62 5.58
CA ALA A 311 18.80 6.97 4.41
C ALA A 311 19.47 5.62 4.18
N ASP A 312 18.72 4.53 4.17
CA ASP A 312 19.27 3.18 3.97
C ASP A 312 18.79 2.59 2.64
N PHE A 313 19.70 2.45 1.68
CA PHE A 313 19.48 1.84 0.36
C PHE A 313 20.21 0.49 0.22
N GLY A 314 20.72 -0.03 1.34
CA GLY A 314 21.56 -1.22 1.38
C GLY A 314 20.79 -2.51 1.10
N PHE A 315 21.53 -3.57 0.84
CA PHE A 315 20.99 -4.92 0.69
C PHE A 315 19.84 -4.98 -0.33
N SER A 316 19.89 -4.21 -1.40
CA SER A 316 18.82 -4.17 -2.41
C SER A 316 19.34 -4.63 -3.77
N VAL A 317 18.43 -5.12 -4.61
CA VAL A 317 18.73 -5.47 -6.00
C VAL A 317 18.05 -4.45 -6.90
N TYR A 318 18.85 -3.75 -7.71
CA TYR A 318 18.39 -2.79 -8.72
C TYR A 318 18.61 -3.42 -10.10
N ALA A 319 17.58 -4.06 -10.65
CA ALA A 319 17.64 -4.79 -11.91
C ALA A 319 17.61 -3.87 -13.14
N ASP A 320 17.07 -2.65 -12.99
CA ASP A 320 17.03 -1.61 -14.02
C ASP A 320 17.76 -0.33 -13.55
N GLN A 321 17.60 0.77 -14.29
CA GLN A 321 18.21 2.06 -14.02
C GLN A 321 17.86 2.57 -12.62
N SER A 322 18.85 3.13 -11.92
CA SER A 322 18.63 3.81 -10.65
C SER A 322 19.20 5.22 -10.68
N ASP A 323 18.44 6.18 -10.16
CA ASP A 323 18.81 7.60 -10.17
C ASP A 323 18.74 8.18 -8.75
N PHE A 324 19.89 8.47 -8.16
CA PHE A 324 20.05 9.12 -6.86
C PHE A 324 20.39 10.62 -6.99
N SER A 325 20.55 11.12 -8.22
CA SER A 325 21.18 12.41 -8.52
C SER A 325 20.48 13.62 -7.89
N GLY A 326 21.26 14.67 -7.58
CA GLY A 326 20.74 15.93 -7.07
C GLY A 326 20.16 15.86 -5.65
N SER A 327 20.36 14.74 -4.94
CA SER A 327 19.88 14.56 -3.58
C SER A 327 20.82 15.17 -2.54
N SER A 328 20.26 15.54 -1.39
CA SER A 328 21.01 16.08 -0.25
C SER A 328 20.84 15.19 0.98
N TYR A 329 21.95 14.73 1.53
CA TYR A 329 22.03 13.83 2.68
C TYR A 329 22.68 14.54 3.86
N CYS A 330 21.85 15.00 4.81
CA CYS A 330 22.34 15.54 6.08
C CYS A 330 22.64 14.43 7.10
N GLY A 331 21.84 13.36 7.08
CA GLY A 331 22.07 12.14 7.86
C GLY A 331 23.03 11.17 7.15
N MET A 332 23.27 10.02 7.78
CA MET A 332 24.08 8.96 7.18
C MET A 332 23.32 8.29 6.05
N VAL A 333 24.00 8.04 4.93
CA VAL A 333 23.44 7.28 3.80
C VAL A 333 24.21 5.96 3.63
N ARG A 334 23.49 4.87 3.38
CA ARG A 334 24.08 3.54 3.15
C ARG A 334 23.64 2.97 1.82
N TYR A 335 24.58 2.37 1.11
CA TYR A 335 24.37 1.62 -0.14
C TYR A 335 24.94 0.18 -0.06
N LEU A 336 25.38 -0.22 1.14
CA LEU A 336 26.09 -1.47 1.41
C LEU A 336 25.34 -2.71 0.93
N GLY A 337 26.02 -3.65 0.30
CA GLY A 337 25.46 -4.97 -0.03
C GLY A 337 24.39 -4.94 -1.13
N SER A 338 24.24 -3.81 -1.83
CA SER A 338 23.33 -3.69 -2.96
C SER A 338 23.98 -4.09 -4.28
N ILE A 339 23.17 -4.64 -5.19
CA ILE A 339 23.54 -5.02 -6.56
C ILE A 339 22.83 -4.08 -7.53
N TYR A 340 23.55 -3.56 -8.51
CA TYR A 340 23.03 -2.69 -9.55
C TYR A 340 23.30 -3.31 -10.91
N ALA A 341 22.27 -3.82 -11.58
CA ALA A 341 22.44 -4.54 -12.84
C ALA A 341 22.59 -3.63 -14.06
N GLN A 342 22.13 -2.38 -13.96
CA GLN A 342 22.18 -1.40 -15.04
C GLN A 342 22.88 -0.10 -14.61
N THR A 343 22.67 0.97 -15.37
CA THR A 343 23.20 2.30 -15.10
C THR A 343 22.72 2.83 -13.75
N VAL A 344 23.65 3.42 -13.00
CA VAL A 344 23.34 4.18 -11.80
C VAL A 344 23.76 5.63 -11.98
N ASP A 345 22.82 6.55 -11.84
CA ASP A 345 23.12 7.98 -11.81
C ASP A 345 23.08 8.52 -10.38
N ALA A 346 24.23 8.71 -9.77
CA ALA A 346 24.37 9.42 -8.51
C ALA A 346 24.59 10.94 -8.68
N GLY A 347 24.79 11.43 -9.92
CA GLY A 347 25.01 12.84 -10.25
C GLY A 347 25.88 13.63 -9.27
N ALA A 348 25.55 14.91 -9.06
CA ALA A 348 26.08 15.69 -7.95
C ALA A 348 25.10 15.58 -6.76
N CYS A 349 25.49 14.85 -5.73
CA CYS A 349 24.79 14.79 -4.45
C CYS A 349 25.55 15.58 -3.38
N ASP A 350 24.80 16.16 -2.45
CA ASP A 350 25.36 16.88 -1.30
C ASP A 350 25.39 15.95 -0.08
N TYR A 351 26.57 15.52 0.35
CA TYR A 351 26.74 14.67 1.53
C TYR A 351 27.32 15.44 2.71
N ALA A 352 26.63 15.44 3.86
CA ALA A 352 27.17 16.01 5.10
C ALA A 352 28.16 15.06 5.81
N GLN A 353 28.09 13.77 5.51
CA GLN A 353 28.94 12.70 6.02
C GLN A 353 29.30 11.76 4.88
N GLU A 354 30.41 11.04 5.01
CA GLU A 354 30.85 10.08 4.00
C GLU A 354 29.79 8.98 3.80
N PRO A 355 29.30 8.77 2.56
CA PRO A 355 28.35 7.70 2.26
C PRO A 355 28.97 6.33 2.51
N LEU A 356 28.23 5.43 3.15
CA LEU A 356 28.71 4.08 3.44
C LEU A 356 28.40 3.12 2.30
N PHE A 357 29.45 2.73 1.59
CA PHE A 357 29.39 1.69 0.56
C PHE A 357 29.88 0.31 1.07
N VAL A 358 30.68 0.28 2.14
CA VAL A 358 31.29 -0.93 2.72
C VAL A 358 31.15 -0.93 4.25
N SER A 359 31.07 -2.09 4.90
CA SER A 359 31.07 -2.18 6.37
C SER A 359 32.50 -2.09 6.90
N GLY A 360 32.81 -1.06 7.69
CA GLY A 360 34.16 -0.76 8.19
C GLY A 360 34.73 -1.73 9.24
N THR A 361 34.47 -3.03 9.16
CA THR A 361 35.00 -4.02 10.11
C THR A 361 36.10 -4.92 9.55
N ASN A 362 36.20 -5.13 8.23
CA ASN A 362 37.32 -5.80 7.54
C ASN A 362 37.38 -5.30 6.08
N GLU A 363 38.59 -5.15 5.52
CA GLU A 363 38.80 -4.75 4.11
C GLU A 363 38.29 -5.79 3.08
N ASP A 364 37.90 -6.99 3.52
CA ASP A 364 37.60 -8.13 2.65
C ASP A 364 36.08 -8.43 2.47
N ASP A 365 35.17 -7.85 3.26
CA ASP A 365 33.88 -8.54 3.50
C ASP A 365 32.65 -8.11 2.68
N VAL A 366 32.57 -7.00 1.95
CA VAL A 366 31.38 -6.76 1.08
C VAL A 366 31.68 -5.81 -0.07
N ALA A 367 31.56 -6.29 -1.29
CA ALA A 367 31.63 -5.47 -2.50
C ALA A 367 30.24 -5.34 -3.13
N SER A 368 29.80 -4.10 -3.41
CA SER A 368 28.65 -3.87 -4.28
C SER A 368 29.00 -4.23 -5.72
N ILE A 369 28.15 -5.03 -6.38
CA ILE A 369 28.27 -5.38 -7.80
C ILE A 369 27.54 -4.34 -8.64
N PHE A 370 28.18 -3.85 -9.70
CA PHE A 370 27.67 -2.85 -10.63
C PHE A 370 27.77 -3.35 -12.08
N GLY A 371 26.69 -3.32 -12.84
CA GLY A 371 26.62 -3.94 -14.17
C GLY A 371 27.11 -3.07 -15.33
N SER A 372 27.25 -1.75 -15.16
CA SER A 372 27.48 -0.80 -16.27
C SER A 372 28.68 0.12 -16.04
N ASP A 373 29.42 0.43 -17.12
CA ASP A 373 30.49 1.43 -17.15
C ASP A 373 29.99 2.89 -17.10
N GLN A 374 28.67 3.09 -17.22
CA GLN A 374 27.99 4.40 -17.15
C GLN A 374 27.62 4.82 -15.71
N ASN A 375 28.10 4.09 -14.70
CA ASN A 375 27.80 4.38 -13.30
C ASN A 375 28.54 5.65 -12.81
N THR A 376 27.79 6.60 -12.23
CA THR A 376 28.34 7.88 -11.76
C THR A 376 28.59 7.96 -10.25
N PHE A 377 28.36 6.89 -9.46
CA PHE A 377 28.91 6.80 -8.09
C PHE A 377 30.43 7.07 -8.07
N ALA A 378 31.09 6.86 -9.20
CA ALA A 378 32.45 7.25 -9.52
C ALA A 378 32.83 8.72 -9.21
N GLY A 379 31.88 9.65 -9.15
CA GLY A 379 32.13 11.06 -8.83
C GLY A 379 32.19 11.39 -7.33
N VAL A 380 31.74 10.48 -6.47
CA VAL A 380 31.60 10.72 -5.02
C VAL A 380 32.95 10.65 -4.29
N GLU A 381 33.96 10.01 -4.90
CA GLU A 381 35.36 9.99 -4.40
C GLU A 381 36.40 10.22 -5.52
N ALA A 382 36.23 11.25 -6.33
CA ALA A 382 37.25 11.62 -7.32
C ALA A 382 38.40 12.46 -6.73
N GLU A 383 39.09 11.95 -5.70
CA GLU A 383 40.57 11.97 -5.69
C GLU A 383 41.05 10.52 -5.84
N ALA A 384 41.02 10.06 -7.10
CA ALA A 384 41.54 8.80 -7.65
C ALA A 384 40.69 7.53 -7.44
N SER A 385 40.10 7.10 -8.56
CA SER A 385 39.29 5.89 -8.82
C SER A 385 37.82 6.02 -8.45
N GLY A 386 37.01 6.27 -9.47
CA GLY A 386 35.58 6.09 -9.36
C GLY A 386 35.21 4.64 -9.05
N LEU A 387 34.16 4.49 -8.24
CA LEU A 387 33.76 3.29 -7.49
C LEU A 387 34.67 3.06 -6.25
N PRO A 388 34.10 2.68 -5.09
CA PRO A 388 34.89 2.11 -4.00
C PRO A 388 35.87 1.06 -4.54
N LEU A 389 37.12 1.08 -4.08
CA LEU A 389 38.09 0.03 -4.41
C LEU A 389 37.44 -1.34 -4.10
N GLY A 390 37.26 -2.19 -5.11
CA GLY A 390 36.67 -3.53 -4.95
C GLY A 390 35.28 -3.75 -5.58
N CYS A 391 34.68 -2.76 -6.24
CA CYS A 391 33.42 -2.96 -6.98
C CYS A 391 33.56 -3.89 -8.19
N TRP A 392 32.61 -4.83 -8.35
CA TRP A 392 32.65 -5.86 -9.41
C TRP A 392 31.66 -5.60 -10.53
N PHE A 393 31.94 -6.10 -11.72
CA PHE A 393 30.97 -6.17 -12.81
C PHE A 393 30.21 -7.48 -12.79
N MET A 394 28.90 -7.42 -13.06
CA MET A 394 28.09 -8.63 -13.21
C MET A 394 28.63 -9.49 -14.36
N SER A 395 28.74 -10.80 -14.11
CA SER A 395 28.96 -11.79 -15.15
C SER A 395 27.70 -12.03 -15.99
N SER A 396 27.87 -12.61 -17.18
CA SER A 396 26.71 -12.97 -18.03
C SER A 396 25.75 -13.94 -17.34
N ALA A 397 26.25 -14.83 -16.47
CA ALA A 397 25.43 -15.77 -15.72
C ALA A 397 24.58 -15.09 -14.64
N GLU A 398 25.12 -14.06 -13.97
CA GLU A 398 24.39 -13.28 -12.95
C GLU A 398 23.30 -12.42 -13.61
N VAL A 399 23.54 -11.90 -14.81
CA VAL A 399 22.52 -11.18 -15.60
C VAL A 399 21.41 -12.13 -16.05
N GLU A 400 21.77 -13.32 -16.54
CA GLU A 400 20.81 -14.34 -16.95
C GLU A 400 19.96 -14.83 -15.77
N TYR A 401 20.57 -15.02 -14.59
CA TYR A 401 19.84 -15.35 -13.36
C TYR A 401 18.75 -14.34 -13.02
N LEU A 402 19.06 -13.03 -13.01
CA LEU A 402 18.05 -12.00 -12.73
C LEU A 402 16.92 -12.00 -13.78
N ALA A 403 17.23 -12.22 -15.05
CA ALA A 403 16.24 -12.28 -16.11
C ALA A 403 15.29 -13.48 -15.99
N GLU A 404 15.79 -14.67 -15.62
CA GLU A 404 14.97 -15.85 -15.37
C GLU A 404 14.03 -15.64 -14.17
N HIS A 405 14.53 -15.01 -13.11
CA HIS A 405 13.75 -14.72 -11.89
C HIS A 405 12.66 -13.66 -12.16
N GLU A 406 12.91 -12.68 -13.02
CA GLU A 406 11.87 -11.73 -13.45
C GLU A 406 10.70 -12.44 -14.15
N GLN A 407 10.97 -13.49 -14.93
CA GLN A 407 9.94 -14.28 -15.60
C GLN A 407 9.10 -15.07 -14.58
N GLU A 408 9.74 -15.72 -13.61
CA GLU A 408 9.04 -16.43 -12.53
C GLU A 408 8.16 -15.47 -11.73
N LEU A 409 8.69 -14.30 -11.36
CA LEU A 409 7.94 -13.28 -10.66
C LEU A 409 6.70 -12.86 -11.45
N SER A 410 6.87 -12.56 -12.74
CA SER A 410 5.77 -12.17 -13.62
C SER A 410 4.67 -13.23 -13.67
N GLN A 411 5.05 -14.51 -13.66
CA GLN A 411 4.11 -15.61 -13.60
C GLN A 411 3.35 -15.64 -12.26
N ILE A 412 4.05 -15.53 -11.12
CA ILE A 412 3.43 -15.52 -9.80
C ILE A 412 2.41 -14.37 -9.68
N LEU A 413 2.79 -13.17 -10.12
CA LEU A 413 1.92 -11.99 -10.03
C LEU A 413 0.68 -12.08 -10.93
N GLU A 414 0.82 -12.63 -12.14
CA GLU A 414 -0.33 -12.84 -13.02
C GLU A 414 -1.29 -13.91 -12.46
N GLU A 415 -0.75 -15.00 -11.89
CA GLU A 415 -1.57 -15.99 -11.18
C GLU A 415 -2.30 -15.36 -9.98
N MET A 416 -1.61 -14.52 -9.19
CA MET A 416 -2.21 -13.77 -8.07
C MET A 416 -3.31 -12.81 -8.53
N ARG A 417 -3.11 -12.16 -9.67
CA ARG A 417 -4.08 -11.22 -10.24
C ARG A 417 -5.36 -11.94 -10.62
N GLN A 418 -5.24 -13.11 -11.23
CA GLN A 418 -6.38 -13.85 -11.79
C GLN A 418 -7.17 -14.65 -10.74
N THR A 419 -6.57 -15.04 -9.62
CA THR A 419 -7.27 -15.85 -8.62
C THR A 419 -8.23 -15.02 -7.75
N GLY A 420 -9.48 -15.47 -7.65
CA GLY A 420 -10.48 -14.97 -6.69
C GLY A 420 -10.49 -15.74 -5.36
N ASP A 421 -9.82 -16.90 -5.30
CA ASP A 421 -9.85 -17.80 -4.15
C ASP A 421 -8.92 -17.34 -3.03
N ALA A 422 -9.37 -17.42 -1.79
CA ALA A 422 -8.57 -16.96 -0.64
C ALA A 422 -7.43 -17.95 -0.29
N GLY A 423 -7.64 -19.25 -0.51
CA GLY A 423 -6.65 -20.31 -0.25
C GLY A 423 -5.51 -20.27 -1.27
N GLU A 424 -5.83 -20.20 -2.55
CA GLU A 424 -4.84 -20.04 -3.64
C GLU A 424 -4.03 -18.75 -3.46
N ARG A 425 -4.68 -17.63 -3.11
CA ARG A 425 -3.98 -16.38 -2.80
C ARG A 425 -2.97 -16.53 -1.66
N LYS A 426 -3.30 -17.30 -0.62
CA LYS A 426 -2.37 -17.59 0.48
C LYS A 426 -1.16 -18.40 0.01
N GLU A 427 -1.37 -19.41 -0.84
CA GLU A 427 -0.29 -20.21 -1.42
C GLU A 427 0.62 -19.36 -2.33
N LEU A 428 0.03 -18.56 -3.21
CA LEU A 428 0.77 -17.67 -4.11
C LEU A 428 1.56 -16.60 -3.37
N ARG A 429 1.02 -16.04 -2.26
CA ARG A 429 1.80 -15.17 -1.35
C ARG A 429 3.01 -15.89 -0.76
N GLY A 430 2.87 -17.17 -0.42
CA GLY A 430 3.99 -18.01 0.02
C GLY A 430 5.05 -18.19 -1.05
N ARG A 431 4.64 -18.47 -2.30
CA ARG A 431 5.55 -18.55 -3.45
C ARG A 431 6.28 -17.24 -3.70
N LEU A 432 5.57 -16.11 -3.69
CA LEU A 432 6.16 -14.78 -3.85
C LEU A 432 7.18 -14.45 -2.77
N ARG A 433 6.88 -14.80 -1.51
CA ARG A 433 7.83 -14.65 -0.40
C ARG A 433 9.09 -15.49 -0.61
N ASN A 434 8.94 -16.75 -0.99
CA ASN A 434 10.08 -17.63 -1.25
C ASN A 434 10.96 -17.08 -2.38
N PHE A 435 10.34 -16.60 -3.46
CA PHE A 435 11.04 -15.92 -4.54
C PHE A 435 11.89 -14.74 -4.03
N LEU A 436 11.30 -13.86 -3.23
CA LEU A 436 12.02 -12.73 -2.62
C LEU A 436 13.20 -13.21 -1.78
N THR A 437 12.98 -14.22 -0.94
CA THR A 437 14.05 -14.82 -0.13
C THR A 437 15.17 -15.35 -1.01
N ASP A 438 14.86 -16.09 -2.07
CA ASP A 438 15.85 -16.69 -2.97
C ASP A 438 16.70 -15.60 -3.66
N VAL A 439 16.07 -14.53 -4.13
CA VAL A 439 16.78 -13.38 -4.73
C VAL A 439 17.70 -12.68 -3.72
N LEU A 440 17.25 -12.49 -2.48
CA LEU A 440 18.07 -11.82 -1.45
C LEU A 440 19.21 -12.72 -0.93
N VAL A 441 18.99 -14.04 -0.83
CA VAL A 441 20.03 -15.03 -0.50
C VAL A 441 21.06 -15.11 -1.62
N TRP A 442 20.62 -15.11 -2.87
CA TRP A 442 21.51 -15.02 -4.02
C TRP A 442 22.32 -13.72 -3.99
N ARG A 443 21.69 -12.57 -3.71
CA ARG A 443 22.37 -11.27 -3.56
C ARG A 443 23.46 -11.35 -2.49
N ASP A 444 23.17 -11.92 -1.33
CA ASP A 444 24.17 -12.10 -0.27
C ASP A 444 25.33 -12.98 -0.73
N SER A 445 25.04 -14.07 -1.43
CA SER A 445 26.06 -14.95 -1.99
C SER A 445 26.91 -14.28 -3.07
N ALA A 446 26.32 -13.37 -3.84
CA ALA A 446 27.01 -12.61 -4.87
C ALA A 446 27.88 -11.50 -4.27
N THR A 447 27.47 -10.90 -3.16
CA THR A 447 28.16 -9.78 -2.50
C THR A 447 29.20 -10.21 -1.45
N GLN A 448 29.18 -11.46 -0.99
CA GLN A 448 30.23 -12.07 -0.18
C GLN A 448 31.50 -12.30 -1.01
N VAL A 449 32.61 -11.64 -0.65
CA VAL A 449 33.93 -11.88 -1.24
C VAL A 449 34.84 -12.55 -0.21
N GLY A 450 35.54 -13.61 -0.61
CA GLY A 450 36.64 -14.23 0.13
C GLY A 450 37.71 -14.74 -0.86
N GLU A 451 38.99 -14.66 -0.49
CA GLU A 451 40.15 -14.96 -1.35
C GLU A 451 40.04 -16.28 -2.17
N GLY A 452 40.09 -16.19 -3.51
CA GLY A 452 40.27 -17.37 -4.37
C GLY A 452 39.45 -17.43 -5.66
N LEU A 453 39.54 -16.41 -6.51
CA LEU A 453 38.74 -16.24 -7.74
C LEU A 453 39.07 -17.17 -8.94
N ALA A 454 39.81 -18.26 -8.78
CA ALA A 454 40.23 -19.09 -9.91
C ALA A 454 39.31 -20.30 -10.20
N ASP A 455 38.54 -20.79 -9.23
CA ASP A 455 37.78 -22.03 -9.37
C ASP A 455 36.35 -21.89 -8.82
N ARG A 456 35.44 -21.26 -9.59
CA ARG A 456 34.00 -21.48 -9.40
C ARG A 456 33.56 -22.65 -10.30
N PRO A 457 33.17 -23.81 -9.76
CA PRO A 457 32.21 -24.67 -10.45
C PRO A 457 30.84 -24.00 -10.33
N MET A 458 30.31 -23.51 -11.45
CA MET A 458 28.91 -23.09 -11.55
C MET A 458 28.01 -24.32 -11.46
N SER A 459 27.54 -24.62 -10.25
CA SER A 459 26.26 -25.26 -10.04
C SER A 459 25.42 -24.32 -9.20
N ALA A 460 24.11 -24.27 -9.43
CA ALA A 460 23.14 -23.61 -8.55
C ALA A 460 23.54 -23.87 -7.09
N PRO A 461 23.49 -22.86 -6.20
CA PRO A 461 23.86 -23.09 -4.82
C PRO A 461 23.04 -24.25 -4.27
N ASP A 462 23.72 -25.30 -3.81
CA ASP A 462 23.08 -26.28 -2.92
C ASP A 462 22.55 -25.50 -1.72
N THR A 463 21.32 -25.81 -1.29
CA THR A 463 20.57 -25.13 -0.24
C THR A 463 21.50 -24.76 0.94
N PRO A 464 21.72 -23.46 1.24
CA PRO A 464 22.74 -23.06 2.21
C PRO A 464 22.31 -23.45 3.63
N SER A 465 23.30 -23.79 4.47
CA SER A 465 23.06 -24.23 5.85
C SER A 465 22.54 -23.09 6.72
N SER A 466 21.25 -23.21 7.00
CA SER A 466 20.44 -22.52 7.99
C SER A 466 21.10 -22.38 9.37
N GLY A 467 20.98 -21.20 9.98
CA GLY A 467 21.35 -21.02 11.37
C GLY A 467 20.91 -19.68 11.94
N ASP A 468 21.64 -18.62 11.58
CA ASP A 468 21.54 -17.37 12.32
C ASP A 468 20.78 -16.25 11.59
N THR A 469 20.70 -16.29 10.26
CA THR A 469 19.91 -15.34 9.46
C THR A 469 18.51 -15.89 9.16
N GLU A 470 18.39 -17.15 8.77
CA GLU A 470 17.11 -17.78 8.43
C GLU A 470 16.12 -17.77 9.59
N ALA A 471 16.57 -17.96 10.84
CA ALA A 471 15.68 -17.87 12.01
C ALA A 471 15.23 -16.43 12.32
N ALA A 472 16.06 -15.42 12.01
CA ALA A 472 15.71 -14.01 12.19
C ALA A 472 14.78 -13.53 11.07
N TRP A 473 15.02 -13.98 9.82
CA TRP A 473 14.18 -13.72 8.66
C TRP A 473 12.85 -14.47 8.77
N ASP A 474 12.85 -15.75 9.14
CA ASP A 474 11.64 -16.51 9.39
C ASP A 474 10.87 -15.93 10.57
N ALA A 475 11.50 -15.55 11.68
CA ALA A 475 10.81 -14.88 12.78
C ALA A 475 10.22 -13.53 12.35
N TRP A 476 10.95 -12.74 11.56
CA TRP A 476 10.49 -11.47 11.02
C TRP A 476 9.31 -11.64 10.06
N PHE A 477 9.37 -12.62 9.14
CA PHE A 477 8.28 -12.98 8.23
C PHE A 477 7.11 -13.65 8.96
N TRP A 478 7.37 -14.41 10.04
CA TRP A 478 6.33 -15.00 10.88
C TRP A 478 5.55 -13.93 11.64
N GLU A 479 6.26 -12.95 12.17
CA GLU A 479 5.71 -11.90 13.03
C GLU A 479 4.97 -10.80 12.23
N HIS A 480 5.30 -10.63 10.93
CA HIS A 480 4.76 -9.51 10.12
C HIS A 480 4.01 -9.94 8.84
N MET A 481 4.07 -11.21 8.43
CA MET A 481 3.48 -11.69 7.17
C MET A 481 2.64 -12.97 7.33
N THR A 482 2.27 -13.36 8.55
CA THR A 482 1.37 -14.52 8.73
C THR A 482 -0.10 -14.17 8.56
N PRO A 483 -0.89 -15.06 7.92
CA PRO A 483 -2.33 -14.90 7.76
C PRO A 483 -3.12 -15.29 9.03
N GLU A 484 -2.43 -15.50 10.16
CA GLU A 484 -3.01 -15.92 11.44
C GLU A 484 -2.91 -14.80 12.47
N THR A 485 -3.41 -13.62 12.13
CA THR A 485 -4.05 -12.74 13.12
C THR A 485 -5.01 -11.82 12.38
N PRO A 486 -6.29 -11.77 12.80
CA PRO A 486 -7.37 -11.09 12.08
C PRO A 486 -7.06 -9.65 11.66
#